data_AF-A0A7S3PHA0-F1
#
_entry.id   AF-A0A7S3PHA0-F1
#
_cell.length_a   1.000
_cell.length_b   1.000
_cell.length_c   1.000
_cell.angle_alpha   90.00
_cell.angle_beta   90.00
_cell.angle_gamma   90.00
#
_symmetry.space_group_name_H-M   'P 1'
#
loop_
_entity.id
_entity.type
_entity.pdbx_description
1 polymer ?
#
loop_
_entity_poly.entity_id
_entity_poly.type
_entity_poly.pdbx_seq_one_letter_code
_entity_poly.pdbx_strand_id
1 'polypeptide(L)'
;DSLCLPEGSDNAPTTTVLIGYLTILARVCFNNQSVYMELIRHYSTTKATETNLGDTFFKVVKLWITKFQEVGNTAAGPWRRKLWAVVLCASLTMEHEELLRTSVASILSICIQVFEELGSDKGSSLALERYDLPPESNSANYFTRKRELFLSDPVVNTDIRMVLNESQQGLVHLINCSRRLTHLLLLIF
;
A
#
# COMPACT_ATOMS: atom_id res chain seq x y z
N ASP A 1 19.19 3.55 -47.82
CA ASP A 1 19.72 2.91 -46.60
C ASP A 1 18.76 3.09 -45.44
N SER A 2 17.99 2.03 -45.21
CA SER A 2 16.92 1.92 -44.23
C SER A 2 17.52 1.77 -42.84
N LEU A 3 17.30 2.76 -41.97
CA LEU A 3 17.54 2.64 -40.53
C LEU A 3 16.52 1.65 -39.97
N CYS A 4 16.95 0.39 -39.83
CA CYS A 4 16.27 -0.58 -38.97
C CYS A 4 16.26 -0.02 -37.53
N LEU A 5 15.14 0.55 -37.12
CA LEU A 5 14.85 0.72 -35.70
C LEU A 5 14.72 -0.68 -35.10
N PRO A 6 15.40 -0.98 -33.99
CA PRO A 6 15.21 -2.25 -33.32
C PRO A 6 13.75 -2.35 -32.87
N GLU A 7 13.07 -3.38 -33.38
CA GLU A 7 11.75 -3.78 -32.92
C GLU A 7 11.77 -3.91 -31.39
N GLY A 8 10.75 -3.33 -30.76
CA GLY A 8 10.65 -3.23 -29.30
C GLY A 8 10.79 -4.60 -28.66
N SER A 9 11.86 -4.79 -27.89
CA SER A 9 11.87 -5.85 -26.89
C SER A 9 10.80 -5.49 -25.87
N ASP A 10 9.84 -6.39 -25.66
CA ASP A 10 8.89 -6.37 -24.56
C ASP A 10 9.67 -6.39 -23.23
N ASN A 11 10.19 -5.23 -22.82
CA ASN A 11 10.89 -5.03 -21.57
C ASN A 11 9.86 -4.87 -20.44
N ALA A 12 9.02 -5.90 -20.27
CA ALA A 12 8.18 -5.98 -19.08
C ALA A 12 9.11 -5.97 -17.85
N PRO A 13 8.89 -5.08 -16.87
CA PRO A 13 9.75 -5.00 -15.70
C PRO A 13 9.76 -6.34 -14.98
N THR A 14 10.94 -6.76 -14.50
CA THR A 14 11.04 -7.96 -13.66
C THR A 14 10.18 -7.77 -12.40
N THR A 15 9.66 -8.87 -11.87
CA THR A 15 8.83 -8.88 -10.64
C THR A 15 9.44 -8.04 -9.51
N THR A 16 10.75 -8.15 -9.29
CA THR A 16 11.47 -7.40 -8.25
C THR A 16 11.41 -5.89 -8.47
N VAL A 17 11.57 -5.44 -9.72
CA VAL A 17 11.51 -4.02 -10.09
C VAL A 17 10.09 -3.49 -9.90
N LEU A 18 9.08 -4.26 -10.33
CA LEU A 18 7.68 -3.89 -10.14
C LEU A 18 7.32 -3.76 -8.65
N ILE A 19 7.73 -4.71 -7.80
CA ILE A 19 7.54 -4.62 -6.34
C ILE A 19 8.23 -3.37 -5.79
N GLY A 20 9.41 -3.00 -6.32
CA GLY A 20 10.08 -1.75 -5.99
C GLY A 20 9.22 -0.52 -6.27
N TYR A 21 8.70 -0.39 -7.49
CA TYR A 21 7.83 0.73 -7.86
C TYR A 21 6.53 0.76 -7.04
N LEU A 22 5.89 -0.39 -6.85
CA LEU A 22 4.69 -0.51 -6.02
C LEU A 22 4.95 -0.12 -4.56
N THR A 23 6.14 -0.42 -4.03
CA THR A 23 6.54 -0.02 -2.68
C THR A 23 6.75 1.49 -2.56
N ILE A 24 7.31 2.13 -3.58
CA ILE A 24 7.43 3.60 -3.62
C ILE A 24 6.04 4.24 -3.64
N LEU A 25 5.13 3.76 -4.47
CA LEU A 25 3.75 4.25 -4.52
C LEU A 25 3.03 4.07 -3.17
N ALA A 26 3.19 2.89 -2.55
CA ALA A 26 2.64 2.64 -1.22
C ALA A 26 3.22 3.62 -0.19
N ARG A 27 4.52 3.93 -0.26
CA ARG A 27 5.16 4.90 0.62
C ARG A 27 4.62 6.32 0.44
N VAL A 28 4.40 6.75 -0.81
CA VAL A 28 3.79 8.05 -1.11
C VAL A 28 2.37 8.11 -0.56
N CYS A 29 1.57 7.07 -0.80
CA CYS A 29 0.20 6.97 -0.27
C CYS A 29 0.16 6.98 1.26
N PHE A 30 1.07 6.27 1.92
CA PHE A 30 1.17 6.24 3.38
C PHE A 30 1.52 7.61 3.97
N ASN A 31 2.51 8.30 3.38
CA ASN A 31 2.95 9.59 3.90
C ASN A 31 1.94 10.71 3.62
N ASN A 32 1.32 10.70 2.44
CA ASN A 32 0.37 11.72 2.03
C ASN A 32 -0.60 11.17 0.98
N GLN A 33 -1.78 10.80 1.47
CA GLN A 33 -2.85 10.24 0.66
C GLN A 33 -3.37 11.21 -0.42
N SER A 34 -3.44 12.51 -0.14
CA SER A 34 -3.95 13.48 -1.11
C SER A 34 -2.97 13.69 -2.27
N VAL A 35 -1.67 13.79 -1.98
CA VAL A 35 -0.61 13.87 -3.01
C VAL A 35 -0.60 12.62 -3.87
N TYR A 36 -0.75 11.45 -3.27
CA TYR A 36 -0.86 10.21 -4.04
C TYR A 36 -2.06 10.23 -5.00
N MET A 37 -3.24 10.66 -4.54
CA MET A 37 -4.42 10.76 -5.40
C MET A 37 -4.28 11.81 -6.50
N GLU A 38 -3.56 12.90 -6.25
CA GLU A 38 -3.22 13.89 -7.26
C GLU A 38 -2.29 13.31 -8.34
N LEU A 39 -1.29 12.52 -7.96
CA LEU A 39 -0.41 11.82 -8.90
C LEU A 39 -1.20 10.84 -9.79
N ILE A 40 -2.10 10.06 -9.19
CA ILE A 40 -2.98 9.15 -9.94
C ILE A 40 -3.85 9.95 -10.90
N ARG A 41 -4.42 11.08 -10.46
CA ARG A 41 -5.24 11.96 -11.31
C ARG A 41 -4.47 12.52 -12.48
N HIS A 42 -3.28 13.06 -12.23
CA HIS A 42 -2.44 13.61 -13.29
C HIS A 42 -2.11 12.54 -14.34
N TYR A 43 -1.77 11.33 -13.89
CA TYR A 43 -1.51 10.19 -14.78
C TYR A 43 -2.73 9.83 -15.63
N SER A 44 -3.91 9.69 -15.01
CA SER A 44 -5.16 9.37 -15.72
C SER A 44 -5.50 10.43 -16.77
N THR A 45 -5.30 11.71 -16.47
CA THR A 45 -5.56 12.80 -17.44
C THR A 45 -4.56 12.85 -18.59
N THR A 46 -3.28 12.54 -18.35
CA THR A 46 -2.21 12.68 -19.34
C THR A 46 -2.20 11.53 -20.36
N LYS A 47 -2.64 10.34 -19.95
CA LYS A 47 -2.59 9.14 -20.80
C LYS A 47 -3.72 9.02 -21.81
N ALA A 48 -4.61 10.02 -21.95
CA ALA A 48 -5.73 10.07 -22.92
C ALA A 48 -6.50 8.74 -23.07
N THR A 49 -6.51 7.94 -22.02
CA THR A 49 -7.27 6.71 -21.93
C THR A 49 -8.48 7.07 -21.11
N GLU A 50 -9.68 6.73 -21.57
CA GLU A 50 -10.98 6.95 -20.90
C GLU A 50 -11.09 6.17 -19.57
N THR A 51 -9.99 5.92 -18.88
CA THR A 51 -9.97 5.35 -17.55
C THR A 51 -10.33 6.43 -16.55
N ASN A 52 -11.45 6.22 -15.85
CA ASN A 52 -11.83 7.06 -14.74
C ASN A 52 -10.71 7.05 -13.69
N LEU A 53 -10.56 8.15 -12.95
CA LEU A 53 -9.59 8.28 -11.85
C LEU A 53 -9.61 7.05 -10.92
N GLY A 54 -10.83 6.61 -10.59
CA GLY A 54 -11.09 5.44 -9.77
C GLY A 54 -10.45 4.17 -10.34
N ASP A 55 -10.57 3.95 -11.65
CA ASP A 55 -10.04 2.75 -12.31
C ASP A 55 -8.53 2.63 -12.19
N THR A 56 -7.81 3.75 -12.23
CA THR A 56 -6.34 3.75 -12.11
C THR A 56 -5.92 3.43 -10.68
N PHE A 57 -6.54 4.08 -9.68
CA PHE A 57 -6.30 3.76 -8.27
C PHE A 57 -6.62 2.29 -7.97
N PHE A 58 -7.79 1.83 -8.40
CA PHE A 58 -8.24 0.45 -8.22
C PHE A 58 -7.26 -0.56 -8.84
N LYS A 59 -6.75 -0.29 -10.06
CA LYS A 59 -5.71 -1.13 -10.69
C LYS A 59 -4.45 -1.22 -9.83
N VAL A 60 -3.97 -0.11 -9.26
CA VAL A 60 -2.80 -0.13 -8.37
C VAL A 60 -3.07 -0.95 -7.10
N VAL A 61 -4.24 -0.78 -6.49
CA VAL A 61 -4.63 -1.58 -5.31
C VAL A 61 -4.70 -3.07 -5.64
N LYS A 62 -5.29 -3.44 -6.78
CA LYS A 62 -5.30 -4.84 -7.25
C LYS A 62 -3.88 -5.38 -7.44
N LEU A 63 -2.96 -4.59 -7.98
CA LEU A 63 -1.56 -4.98 -8.11
C LEU A 63 -0.90 -5.22 -6.76
N TRP A 64 -1.13 -4.35 -5.76
CA TRP A 64 -0.64 -4.60 -4.39
C TRP A 64 -1.18 -5.90 -3.81
N ILE A 65 -2.48 -6.17 -3.96
CA ILE A 65 -3.10 -7.42 -3.48
C ILE A 65 -2.49 -8.63 -4.18
N THR A 66 -2.44 -8.63 -5.51
CA THR A 66 -1.95 -9.77 -6.30
C THR A 66 -0.47 -10.04 -6.05
N LYS A 67 0.35 -8.99 -5.83
CA LYS A 67 1.79 -9.12 -5.62
C LYS A 67 2.20 -9.28 -4.16
N PHE A 68 1.26 -9.23 -3.22
CA PHE A 68 1.55 -9.23 -1.80
C PHE A 68 2.41 -10.43 -1.34
N GLN A 69 2.12 -11.63 -1.84
CA GLN A 69 2.87 -12.84 -1.46
C GLN A 69 4.31 -12.83 -1.96
N GLU A 70 4.59 -12.14 -3.05
CA GLU A 70 5.93 -12.06 -3.65
C GLU A 70 6.85 -11.09 -2.86
N VAL A 71 6.31 -10.27 -1.98
CA VAL A 71 7.06 -9.26 -1.18
C VAL A 71 7.92 -9.88 -0.09
N GLY A 72 7.51 -11.03 0.47
CA GLY A 72 8.10 -11.61 1.69
C GLY A 72 9.51 -12.20 1.54
N ASN A 73 9.98 -12.41 0.32
CA ASN A 73 11.19 -13.21 0.03
C ASN A 73 12.53 -12.45 0.21
N THR A 74 12.53 -11.31 0.91
CA THR A 74 13.73 -10.45 1.06
C THR A 74 13.93 -10.00 2.50
N ALA A 75 15.13 -9.53 2.84
CA ALA A 75 15.42 -8.97 4.17
C ALA A 75 14.50 -7.79 4.55
N ALA A 76 14.10 -6.98 3.56
CA ALA A 76 13.12 -5.89 3.74
C ALA A 76 11.66 -6.37 3.65
N GLY A 77 11.42 -7.65 3.41
CA GLY A 77 10.11 -8.25 3.17
C GLY A 77 9.09 -7.95 4.27
N PRO A 78 9.41 -8.20 5.55
CA PRO A 78 8.50 -7.89 6.67
C PRO A 78 8.09 -6.42 6.70
N TRP A 79 9.03 -5.49 6.50
CA TRP A 79 8.74 -4.05 6.47
C TRP A 79 7.84 -3.68 5.29
N ARG A 80 8.11 -4.21 4.09
CA ARG A 80 7.29 -3.95 2.90
C ARG A 80 5.89 -4.52 3.05
N ARG A 81 5.75 -5.74 3.59
CA ARG A 81 4.45 -6.38 3.87
C ARG A 81 3.64 -5.55 4.85
N LYS A 82 4.27 -5.05 5.91
CA LYS A 82 3.64 -4.12 6.86
C LYS A 82 3.18 -2.83 6.18
N LEU A 83 4.05 -2.15 5.43
CA LEU A 83 3.69 -0.94 4.69
C LEU A 83 2.49 -1.17 3.76
N TRP A 84 2.53 -2.26 2.98
CA TRP A 84 1.47 -2.57 2.02
C TRP A 84 0.14 -2.87 2.73
N ALA A 85 0.17 -3.64 3.82
CA ALA A 85 -1.02 -3.91 4.61
C ALA A 85 -1.64 -2.61 5.18
N VAL A 86 -0.81 -1.71 5.73
CA VAL A 86 -1.29 -0.39 6.21
C VAL A 86 -1.97 0.40 5.10
N VAL A 87 -1.32 0.52 3.94
CA VAL A 87 -1.85 1.30 2.81
C VAL A 87 -3.12 0.67 2.23
N LEU A 88 -3.18 -0.66 2.15
CA LEU A 88 -4.37 -1.40 1.71
C LEU A 88 -5.54 -1.20 2.69
N CYS A 89 -5.28 -1.29 3.99
CA CYS A 89 -6.28 -1.04 5.02
C CYS A 89 -6.77 0.43 4.92
N ALA A 90 -5.86 1.42 4.77
CA ALA A 90 -6.23 2.83 4.57
C ALA A 90 -6.97 3.11 3.25
N SER A 91 -6.73 2.32 2.20
CA SER A 91 -7.41 2.46 0.90
C SER A 91 -8.92 2.21 1.00
N LEU A 92 -9.38 1.51 2.04
CA LEU A 92 -10.81 1.26 2.27
C LEU A 92 -11.59 2.55 2.55
N THR A 93 -10.93 3.62 2.99
CA THR A 93 -11.60 4.91 3.28
C THR A 93 -11.75 5.80 2.04
N MET A 94 -11.21 5.41 0.88
CA MET A 94 -11.26 6.20 -0.36
C MET A 94 -12.59 6.14 -1.11
N GLU A 95 -13.63 5.57 -0.51
CA GLU A 95 -15.01 5.52 -1.05
C GLU A 95 -15.14 4.91 -2.46
N HIS A 96 -14.16 4.10 -2.89
CA HIS A 96 -14.17 3.49 -4.21
C HIS A 96 -15.07 2.24 -4.23
N GLU A 97 -16.26 2.34 -4.82
CA GLU A 97 -17.28 1.27 -4.80
C GLU A 97 -16.73 -0.11 -5.26
N GLU A 98 -16.03 -0.16 -6.40
CA GLU A 98 -15.49 -1.41 -6.92
C GLU A 98 -14.48 -2.07 -5.97
N LEU A 99 -13.71 -1.25 -5.24
CA LEU A 99 -12.73 -1.73 -4.28
C LEU A 99 -13.45 -2.36 -3.09
N LEU A 100 -14.48 -1.67 -2.58
CA LEU A 100 -15.29 -2.15 -1.47
C LEU A 100 -16.01 -3.46 -1.81
N ARG A 101 -16.53 -3.57 -3.04
CA ARG A 101 -17.25 -4.77 -3.49
C ARG A 101 -16.35 -5.98 -3.70
N THR A 102 -15.15 -5.78 -4.28
CA THR A 102 -14.36 -6.91 -4.80
C THR A 102 -13.11 -7.25 -4.00
N SER A 103 -12.63 -6.33 -3.17
CA SER A 103 -11.25 -6.43 -2.65
C SER A 103 -11.16 -6.35 -1.12
N VAL A 104 -12.23 -5.96 -0.41
CA VAL A 104 -12.26 -5.88 1.07
C VAL A 104 -11.84 -7.20 1.71
N ALA A 105 -12.40 -8.33 1.28
CA ALA A 105 -12.06 -9.64 1.86
C ALA A 105 -10.56 -9.97 1.71
N SER A 106 -9.97 -9.67 0.55
CA SER A 106 -8.54 -9.87 0.31
C SER A 106 -7.68 -8.94 1.16
N ILE A 107 -8.08 -7.67 1.31
CA ILE A 107 -7.39 -6.69 2.15
C ILE A 107 -7.40 -7.14 3.62
N LEU A 108 -8.56 -7.56 4.12
CA LEU A 108 -8.68 -8.08 5.49
C LEU A 108 -7.83 -9.33 5.71
N SER A 109 -7.83 -10.27 4.75
CA SER A 109 -6.98 -11.46 4.81
C SER A 109 -5.49 -11.09 4.86
N ILE A 110 -5.06 -10.09 4.09
CA ILE A 110 -3.69 -9.57 4.13
C ILE A 110 -3.39 -8.95 5.51
N CYS A 111 -4.25 -8.08 6.03
CA CYS A 111 -4.03 -7.44 7.33
C CYS A 111 -3.97 -8.53 8.46
N ILE A 112 -4.78 -9.60 8.39
CA ILE A 112 -4.71 -10.77 9.30
C ILE A 112 -3.38 -11.52 9.18
N GLN A 113 -2.95 -11.87 7.96
CA GLN A 113 -1.67 -12.54 7.74
C GLN A 113 -0.50 -11.76 8.34
N VAL A 114 -0.50 -10.44 8.17
CA VAL A 114 0.54 -9.59 8.76
C VAL A 114 0.46 -9.56 10.29
N PHE A 115 -0.73 -9.59 10.90
CA PHE A 115 -0.85 -9.70 12.36
C PHE A 115 -0.26 -11.00 12.90
N GLU A 116 -0.52 -12.12 12.22
CA GLU A 116 0.01 -13.42 12.59
C GLU A 116 1.54 -13.44 12.43
N GLU A 117 2.07 -12.85 11.37
CA GLU A 117 3.52 -12.73 11.12
C GLU A 117 4.25 -11.86 12.15
N LEU A 118 3.62 -10.78 12.63
CA LEU A 118 4.21 -9.87 13.60
C LEU A 118 4.09 -10.37 15.06
N GLY A 119 3.18 -11.30 15.33
CA GLY A 119 2.92 -11.83 16.67
C GLY A 119 2.00 -10.94 17.52
N SER A 120 1.29 -11.55 18.49
CA SER A 120 0.20 -10.92 19.25
C SER A 120 0.60 -9.66 20.03
N ASP A 121 1.84 -9.57 20.48
CA ASP A 121 2.38 -8.50 21.33
C ASP A 121 3.17 -7.41 20.58
N LYS A 122 3.41 -7.55 19.27
CA LYS A 122 4.28 -6.64 18.49
C LYS A 122 3.60 -6.01 17.28
N GLY A 123 2.30 -5.68 17.37
CA GLY A 123 1.56 -4.97 16.30
C GLY A 123 2.24 -3.69 15.79
N SER A 124 3.09 -3.07 16.62
CA SER A 124 3.88 -1.87 16.33
C SER A 124 5.38 -2.11 16.10
N SER A 125 5.92 -3.33 16.16
CA SER A 125 7.38 -3.53 16.11
C SER A 125 7.76 -4.71 15.23
N LEU A 126 8.23 -4.40 14.02
CA LEU A 126 8.96 -5.36 13.19
C LEU A 126 10.20 -5.80 13.97
N ALA A 127 10.30 -7.09 14.29
CA ALA A 127 11.46 -7.62 15.00
C ALA A 127 12.74 -7.26 14.24
N LEU A 128 13.53 -6.34 14.81
CA LEU A 128 14.85 -5.95 14.30
C LEU A 128 15.84 -7.12 14.25
N GLU A 129 15.49 -8.26 14.85
CA GLU A 129 16.28 -9.49 14.91
C GLU A 129 16.64 -10.05 13.51
N ARG A 130 15.96 -9.64 12.43
CA ARG A 130 16.37 -10.02 11.05
C ARG A 130 17.34 -9.05 10.37
N TYR A 131 17.70 -7.95 11.03
CA TYR A 131 18.77 -7.05 10.60
C TYR A 131 20.05 -7.29 11.40
N ASP A 132 20.33 -8.54 11.75
CA ASP A 132 21.62 -8.95 12.31
C ASP A 132 22.72 -8.61 11.31
N LEU A 133 23.54 -7.63 11.69
CA LEU A 133 24.64 -7.12 10.89
C LEU A 133 25.93 -7.74 11.42
N PRO A 134 26.80 -8.25 10.54
CA PRO A 134 28.08 -8.80 10.97
C PRO A 134 28.91 -7.69 11.63
N PRO A 135 29.57 -7.98 12.77
CA PRO A 135 30.45 -7.02 13.39
C PRO A 135 31.76 -7.00 12.59
N GLU A 136 32.17 -5.87 12.01
CA GLU A 136 33.59 -5.48 11.94
C GLU A 136 33.82 -4.02 11.44
N SER A 137 34.21 -3.21 12.43
CA SER A 137 35.19 -2.12 12.49
C SER A 137 35.16 -0.87 11.59
N ASN A 138 34.51 -0.81 10.42
CA ASN A 138 34.41 0.46 9.66
C ASN A 138 32.99 0.82 9.18
N SER A 139 32.06 -0.12 9.32
CA SER A 139 30.67 0.01 8.91
C SER A 139 29.72 0.29 10.08
N ALA A 140 30.22 0.30 11.32
CA ALA A 140 29.42 0.49 12.53
C ALA A 140 28.61 1.79 12.49
N ASN A 141 29.22 2.92 12.11
CA ASN A 141 28.50 4.20 12.00
C ASN A 141 27.42 4.19 10.91
N TYR A 142 27.70 3.55 9.76
CA TYR A 142 26.72 3.40 8.69
C TYR A 142 25.54 2.53 9.13
N PHE A 143 25.82 1.44 9.84
CA PHE A 143 24.83 0.51 10.34
C PHE A 143 24.00 1.09 11.48
N THR A 144 24.62 1.80 12.42
CA THR A 144 23.93 2.57 13.46
C THR A 144 23.01 3.60 12.83
N ARG A 145 23.51 4.42 11.89
CA ARG A 145 22.68 5.41 11.19
C ARG A 145 21.54 4.78 10.40
N LYS A 146 21.79 3.66 9.70
CA LYS A 146 20.75 2.95 8.95
C LYS A 146 19.68 2.35 9.89
N ARG A 147 20.09 1.85 11.05
CA ARG A 147 19.19 1.35 12.10
C ARG A 147 18.36 2.49 12.69
N GLU A 148 18.97 3.62 13.01
CA GLU A 148 18.27 4.82 13.50
C GLU A 148 17.26 5.32 12.47
N LEU A 149 17.65 5.41 11.19
CA LEU A 149 16.73 5.76 10.11
C LEU A 149 15.57 4.78 10.00
N PHE A 150 15.82 3.47 10.12
CA PHE A 150 14.77 2.47 10.11
C PHE A 150 13.82 2.60 11.31
N LEU A 151 14.36 2.81 12.51
CA LEU A 151 13.55 3.00 13.72
C LEU A 151 12.75 4.31 13.70
N SER A 152 13.28 5.34 13.04
CA SER A 152 12.57 6.61 12.81
C SER A 152 11.48 6.49 11.73
N ASP A 153 11.41 5.38 11.00
CA ASP A 153 10.41 5.18 9.98
C ASP A 153 9.01 5.04 10.63
N PRO A 154 8.06 5.93 10.33
CA PRO A 154 6.70 5.86 10.87
C PRO A 154 6.03 4.51 10.64
N VAL A 155 6.29 3.82 9.51
CA VAL A 155 5.72 2.49 9.23
C VAL A 155 6.12 1.46 10.27
N VAL A 156 7.35 1.55 10.78
CA VAL A 156 7.81 0.62 11.82
C VAL A 156 6.89 0.76 13.02
N ASN A 157 6.59 1.99 13.44
CA ASN A 157 5.82 2.29 14.65
C ASN A 157 4.29 2.28 14.46
N THR A 158 3.78 2.35 13.23
CA THR A 158 2.34 2.31 12.95
C THR A 158 1.76 0.96 13.35
N ASP A 159 0.72 0.97 14.18
CA ASP A 159 -0.07 -0.23 14.48
C ASP A 159 -1.14 -0.44 13.41
N ILE A 160 -1.07 -1.56 12.68
CA ILE A 160 -2.06 -1.91 11.65
C ILE A 160 -3.46 -2.05 12.27
N ARG A 161 -3.58 -2.47 13.54
CA ARG A 161 -4.89 -2.60 14.23
C ARG A 161 -5.57 -1.25 14.36
N MET A 162 -4.79 -0.21 14.68
CA MET A 162 -5.28 1.16 14.79
C MET A 162 -5.78 1.66 13.44
N VAL A 163 -4.99 1.47 12.38
CA VAL A 163 -5.37 1.88 11.02
C VAL A 163 -6.60 1.13 10.53
N LEU A 164 -6.71 -0.17 10.82
CA LEU A 164 -7.88 -0.96 10.47
C LEU A 164 -9.12 -0.49 11.23
N ASN A 165 -9.00 -0.19 12.53
CA ASN A 165 -10.10 0.34 13.34
C ASN A 165 -10.56 1.71 12.84
N GLU A 166 -9.64 2.62 12.52
CA GLU A 166 -9.95 3.92 11.91
C GLU A 166 -10.66 3.75 10.56
N SER A 167 -10.17 2.82 9.74
CA SER A 167 -10.78 2.51 8.45
C SER A 167 -12.18 1.94 8.61
N GLN A 168 -12.41 1.06 9.59
CA GLN A 168 -13.73 0.54 9.93
C GLN A 168 -14.67 1.64 10.42
N GLN A 169 -14.20 2.55 11.28
CA GLN A 169 -15.00 3.69 11.74
C GLN A 169 -15.39 4.60 10.58
N GLY A 170 -14.47 4.87 9.65
CA GLY A 170 -14.74 5.62 8.42
C GLY A 170 -15.82 4.96 7.56
N LEU A 171 -15.73 3.65 7.35
CA LEU A 171 -16.75 2.89 6.62
C LEU A 171 -18.12 2.92 7.31
N VAL A 172 -18.18 2.75 8.63
CA VAL A 172 -19.43 2.84 9.41
C VAL A 172 -20.05 4.23 9.29
N HIS A 173 -19.23 5.28 9.36
CA HIS A 173 -19.71 6.64 9.17
C HIS A 173 -20.31 6.84 7.77
N LEU A 174 -19.64 6.35 6.73
CA LEU A 174 -20.10 6.42 5.35
C LEU A 174 -21.43 5.69 5.12
N ILE A 175 -21.57 4.47 5.68
CA ILE A 175 -22.83 3.71 5.63
C ILE A 175 -23.97 4.51 6.31
N ASN A 176 -23.70 5.12 7.46
CA ASN A 176 -24.71 5.90 8.18
C ASN A 176 -25.10 7.18 7.42
N CYS A 177 -24.14 7.86 6.79
CA CYS A 177 -24.39 9.02 5.94
C CYS A 177 -25.20 8.63 4.71
N SER A 178 -24.86 7.53 4.04
CA SER A 178 -25.62 6.99 2.90
C SER A 178 -27.06 6.66 3.29
N ARG A 179 -27.29 5.97 4.41
CA ARG A 179 -28.65 5.67 4.90
C ARG A 179 -29.46 6.94 5.17
N ARG A 180 -28.86 7.96 5.78
CA ARG A 180 -29.52 9.25 6.02
C ARG A 180 -29.88 9.96 4.70
N LEU A 181 -28.99 9.93 3.72
CA LEU A 181 -29.25 10.48 2.39
C LEU A 181 -30.42 9.75 1.69
N THR A 182 -30.44 8.43 1.73
CA THR A 182 -31.54 7.63 1.17
C THR A 182 -32.87 7.94 1.85
N HIS A 183 -32.88 8.08 3.18
CA HIS A 183 -34.08 8.48 3.91
C HIS A 183 -34.55 9.89 3.52
N LEU A 184 -33.64 10.85 3.34
CA LEU A 184 -34.00 12.19 2.86
C LEU A 184 -34.58 12.17 1.45
N LEU A 185 -33.99 11.39 0.54
CA LEU A 185 -34.49 11.26 -0.82
C LEU A 185 -35.89 10.62 -0.86
N LEU A 186 -36.15 9.61 -0.02
CA LEU A 186 -37.47 9.00 0.14
C LEU A 186 -38.52 9.91 0.79
N LEU A 187 -38.12 11.01 1.43
CA LEU A 187 -39.04 12.03 1.94
C LEU A 187 -39.32 13.14 0.92
N ILE A 188 -38.46 13.28 -0.09
CA ILE A 188 -38.56 14.28 -1.16
C ILE A 188 -39.35 13.74 -2.36
N PHE A 189 -39.22 12.44 -2.66
CA PHE A 189 -39.90 11.72 -3.74
C PHE A 189 -41.04 10.85 -3.23
#